data_AF-A0A7Y4RLY7-F1
#
_entry.id   AF-A0A7Y4RLY7-F1
#
_cell.length_a   1.000
_cell.length_b   1.000
_cell.length_c   1.000
_cell.angle_alpha   90.00
_cell.angle_beta   90.00
_cell.angle_gamma   90.00
#
_symmetry.space_group_name_H-M   'P 1'
#
loop_
_entity.id
_entity.type
_entity.pdbx_description
1 polymer ?
#
loop_
_entity_poly.entity_id
_entity_poly.type
_entity_poly.pdbx_seq_one_letter_code
_entity_poly.pdbx_strand_id
1 'polypeptide(L)'
;MQENRSYLPSADRVGVLIASVLLAFALTRLIQSPRFTLTIALPGFYFAYPVTLGTAMSILTAALSATGMSWLTREHPTLGQKSNIEHIMLPTLTTFVIGAPLSILPNGIVWWAGFSFAAVLLVIVFLAEYITIDPSAPAYGFARAGLTALAYALFLILATSLRLSGARMFLLVPAIFIVAALICLRILHLDGTDRWDFPWAIGIGLVCAQIGAGLHYWPLTPIQFGLALTGPLYALTMLSTSLAEEIPLRRAALGPAIITGLAWISAIFLS
;
A
#
# COMPACT_ATOMS: atom_id res chain seq x y z
N MET A 1 -28.98 8.80 -28.43
CA MET A 1 -27.64 8.30 -28.76
C MET A 1 -27.01 7.80 -27.47
N GLN A 2 -26.98 6.49 -27.24
CA GLN A 2 -26.27 5.88 -26.10
C GLN A 2 -24.80 5.79 -26.53
N GLU A 3 -23.99 6.79 -26.15
CA GLU A 3 -22.54 6.68 -26.24
C GLU A 3 -22.10 5.48 -25.42
N ASN A 4 -21.41 4.55 -26.07
CA ASN A 4 -20.88 3.33 -25.49
C ASN A 4 -19.78 3.72 -24.46
N ARG A 5 -20.19 4.05 -23.23
CA ARG A 5 -19.26 4.30 -22.12
C ARG A 5 -18.50 3.01 -21.85
N SER A 6 -17.29 2.91 -22.36
CA SER A 6 -16.40 1.79 -22.02
C SER A 6 -15.95 1.96 -20.58
N TYR A 7 -16.63 1.28 -19.66
CA TYR A 7 -16.27 1.22 -18.23
C TYR A 7 -14.98 0.43 -17.98
N LEU A 8 -14.43 -0.22 -19.02
CA LEU A 8 -13.22 -1.00 -18.97
C LEU A 8 -12.12 -0.30 -19.78
N PRO A 9 -10.88 -0.32 -19.29
CA PRO A 9 -9.73 0.18 -20.04
C PRO A 9 -9.43 -0.73 -21.24
N SER A 10 -8.73 -0.19 -22.23
CA SER A 10 -8.25 -1.01 -23.36
C SER A 10 -7.26 -2.07 -22.89
N ALA A 11 -7.51 -3.32 -23.26
CA ALA A 11 -6.72 -4.47 -22.84
C ALA A 11 -5.24 -4.34 -23.22
N ASP A 12 -4.94 -3.76 -24.39
CA ASP A 12 -3.57 -3.54 -24.85
C ASP A 12 -2.79 -2.64 -23.90
N ARG A 13 -3.41 -1.57 -23.40
CA ARG A 13 -2.76 -0.60 -22.52
C ARG A 13 -2.47 -1.16 -21.14
N VAL A 14 -3.45 -1.86 -20.58
CA VAL A 14 -3.30 -2.57 -19.31
C VAL A 14 -2.24 -3.66 -19.47
N GLY A 15 -2.23 -4.38 -20.59
CA GLY A 15 -1.22 -5.38 -20.92
C GLY A 15 0.20 -4.80 -20.96
N VAL A 16 0.41 -3.69 -21.68
CA VAL A 16 1.72 -3.00 -21.75
C VAL A 16 2.18 -2.54 -20.36
N LEU A 17 1.28 -1.93 -19.58
CA LEU A 17 1.60 -1.48 -18.22
C LEU A 17 2.02 -2.64 -17.32
N ILE A 18 1.21 -3.70 -17.26
CA ILE A 18 1.49 -4.87 -16.44
C ILE A 18 2.77 -5.56 -16.89
N ALA A 19 2.97 -5.74 -18.20
CA ALA A 19 4.17 -6.35 -18.74
C ALA A 19 5.43 -5.55 -18.36
N SER A 20 5.38 -4.22 -18.42
CA SER A 20 6.51 -3.37 -18.04
C SER A 20 6.87 -3.49 -16.55
N VAL A 21 5.86 -3.51 -15.68
CA VAL A 21 6.04 -3.67 -14.22
C VAL A 21 6.56 -5.07 -13.88
N LEU A 22 5.96 -6.11 -14.45
CA LEU A 22 6.38 -7.50 -14.25
C LEU A 22 7.78 -7.75 -14.79
N LEU A 23 8.13 -7.16 -15.93
CA LEU A 23 9.49 -7.24 -16.47
C LEU A 23 10.51 -6.63 -15.50
N ALA A 24 10.23 -5.46 -14.93
CA ALA A 24 11.10 -4.85 -13.93
C ALA A 24 11.26 -5.74 -12.67
N PHE A 25 10.17 -6.37 -12.20
CA PHE A 25 10.27 -7.37 -11.12
C PHE A 25 11.11 -8.59 -11.50
N ALA A 26 10.97 -9.11 -12.71
CA ALA A 26 11.77 -10.23 -13.19
C ALA A 26 13.26 -9.88 -13.34
N LEU A 27 13.56 -8.67 -13.83
CA LEU A 27 14.93 -8.17 -14.00
C LEU A 27 15.68 -8.05 -12.66
N THR A 28 14.96 -7.74 -11.58
CA THR A 28 15.52 -7.71 -10.22
C THR A 28 16.23 -9.02 -9.86
N ARG A 29 15.77 -10.14 -10.42
CA ARG A 29 16.31 -11.46 -10.14
C ARG A 29 17.41 -11.89 -11.10
N LEU A 30 17.34 -11.45 -12.35
CA LEU A 30 18.32 -11.83 -13.38
C LEU A 30 19.67 -11.14 -13.18
N ILE A 31 19.66 -9.94 -12.60
CA ILE A 31 20.86 -9.15 -12.38
C ILE A 31 21.40 -9.46 -10.97
N GLN A 32 22.53 -10.14 -10.90
CA GLN A 32 23.27 -10.33 -9.64
C GLN A 32 23.83 -8.97 -9.20
N SER A 33 23.24 -8.39 -8.16
CA SER A 33 23.62 -7.06 -7.68
C SER A 33 24.77 -7.13 -6.66
N PRO A 34 25.88 -6.41 -6.88
CA PRO A 34 26.73 -5.97 -5.79
C PRO A 34 25.89 -5.18 -4.78
N ARG A 35 26.09 -5.39 -3.49
CA ARG A 35 25.43 -4.58 -2.46
C ARG A 35 26.12 -3.22 -2.40
N PHE A 36 25.48 -2.19 -2.92
CA PHE A 36 26.00 -0.82 -2.80
C PHE A 36 25.63 -0.28 -1.42
N THR A 37 26.61 -0.04 -0.55
CA THR A 37 26.32 0.50 0.79
C THR A 37 26.42 2.00 0.75
N LEU A 38 25.28 2.68 0.87
CA LEU A 38 25.23 4.12 1.03
C LEU A 38 25.68 4.45 2.46
N THR A 39 26.87 5.02 2.60
CA THR A 39 27.41 5.47 3.87
C THR A 39 27.30 6.98 4.00
N ILE A 40 26.53 7.47 4.97
CA ILE A 40 26.46 8.88 5.32
C ILE A 40 27.02 9.02 6.74
N ALA A 41 28.15 9.71 6.85
CA ALA A 41 28.77 10.05 8.13
C ALA A 41 28.35 11.47 8.50
N LEU A 42 27.46 11.59 9.49
CA LEU A 42 27.11 12.85 10.13
C LEU A 42 27.84 12.93 11.48
N PRO A 43 28.09 14.13 12.04
CA PRO A 43 28.71 14.25 13.36
C PRO A 43 27.90 13.48 14.41
N GLY A 44 28.45 12.37 14.93
CA GLY A 44 27.81 11.51 15.94
C GLY A 44 26.81 10.46 15.39
N PHE A 45 26.60 10.38 14.07
CA PHE A 45 25.68 9.40 13.46
C PHE A 45 26.31 8.74 12.23
N TYR A 46 26.42 7.42 12.26
CA TYR A 46 26.91 6.62 11.14
C TYR A 46 25.74 5.87 10.48
N PHE A 47 25.36 6.32 9.29
CA PHE A 47 24.34 5.68 8.49
C PHE A 47 25.01 4.79 7.45
N ALA A 48 24.74 3.49 7.48
CA ALA A 48 25.15 2.56 6.43
C ALA A 48 23.93 1.76 5.99
N TYR A 49 23.43 2.04 4.80
CA TYR A 49 22.31 1.33 4.21
C TYR A 49 22.73 0.59 2.94
N PRO A 50 22.62 -0.75 2.89
CA PRO A 50 22.82 -1.48 1.66
C PRO A 50 21.64 -1.21 0.71
N VAL A 51 21.85 -0.31 -0.24
CA VAL A 51 20.94 -0.12 -1.36
C VAL A 51 21.04 -1.36 -2.23
N THR A 52 19.97 -2.14 -2.24
CA THR A 52 19.87 -3.34 -3.07
C THR A 52 19.17 -3.01 -4.38
N LEU A 53 19.44 -3.81 -5.41
CA LEU A 53 18.68 -3.76 -6.66
C LEU A 53 17.18 -3.97 -6.41
N GLY A 54 16.80 -4.75 -5.40
CA GLY A 54 15.39 -4.94 -5.01
C GLY A 54 14.70 -3.64 -4.62
N THR A 55 15.34 -2.83 -3.80
CA THR A 55 14.81 -1.50 -3.42
C THR A 55 14.71 -0.58 -4.65
N ALA A 56 15.75 -0.55 -5.48
CA ALA A 56 15.77 0.27 -6.69
C ALA A 56 14.67 -0.12 -7.69
N MET A 57 14.48 -1.42 -7.92
CA MET A 57 13.44 -1.94 -8.81
C MET A 57 12.04 -1.76 -8.24
N SER A 58 11.87 -1.80 -6.91
CA SER A 58 10.60 -1.47 -6.26
C SER A 58 10.23 0.00 -6.47
N ILE A 59 11.23 0.91 -6.44
CA ILE A 59 11.02 2.33 -6.76
C ILE A 59 10.72 2.51 -8.26
N LEU A 60 11.44 1.80 -9.14
CA LEU A 60 11.22 1.86 -10.58
C LEU A 60 9.81 1.38 -10.96
N THR A 61 9.37 0.24 -10.41
CA THR A 61 8.02 -0.30 -10.65
C THR A 61 6.94 0.62 -10.11
N ALA A 62 7.16 1.26 -8.96
CA ALA A 62 6.28 2.31 -8.45
C ALA A 62 6.16 3.49 -9.43
N ALA A 63 7.27 3.96 -9.99
CA ALA A 63 7.29 5.04 -10.98
C ALA A 63 6.61 4.62 -12.31
N LEU A 64 6.87 3.40 -12.79
CA LEU A 64 6.21 2.82 -13.97
C LEU A 64 4.70 2.70 -13.76
N SER A 65 4.27 2.24 -12.58
CA SER A 65 2.85 2.20 -12.22
C SER A 65 2.26 3.60 -12.15
N ALA A 66 2.99 4.58 -11.62
CA ALA A 66 2.50 5.95 -11.47
C ALA A 66 2.24 6.59 -12.84
N THR A 67 3.24 6.49 -13.70
CA THR A 67 3.22 7.01 -15.07
C THR A 67 2.22 6.27 -15.96
N GLY A 68 2.18 4.94 -15.86
CA GLY A 68 1.25 4.09 -16.59
C GLY A 68 -0.20 4.32 -16.21
N MET A 69 -0.51 4.45 -14.92
CA MET A 69 -1.85 4.83 -14.48
C MET A 69 -2.20 6.24 -14.93
N SER A 70 -1.26 7.20 -14.84
CA SER A 70 -1.50 8.56 -15.35
C SER A 70 -1.85 8.57 -16.84
N TRP A 71 -1.18 7.73 -17.63
CA TRP A 71 -1.48 7.54 -19.04
C TRP A 71 -2.83 6.84 -19.28
N LEU A 72 -3.16 5.83 -18.47
CA LEU A 72 -4.40 5.07 -18.59
C LEU A 72 -5.65 5.90 -18.28
N THR A 73 -5.58 6.74 -17.26
CA THR A 73 -6.73 7.51 -16.75
C THR A 73 -6.95 8.83 -17.48
N ARG A 74 -5.93 9.41 -18.11
CA ARG A 74 -6.06 10.65 -18.92
C ARG A 74 -7.03 10.53 -20.09
N GLU A 75 -7.24 9.33 -20.61
CA GLU A 75 -8.18 9.08 -21.70
C GLU A 75 -9.57 8.67 -21.20
N HIS A 76 -9.79 8.63 -19.89
CA HIS A 76 -11.09 8.25 -19.35
C HIS A 76 -12.13 9.35 -19.67
N PRO A 77 -13.25 9.03 -20.34
CA PRO A 77 -14.20 10.02 -20.85
C PRO A 77 -14.84 10.90 -19.76
N THR A 78 -14.93 10.38 -18.52
CA THR A 78 -15.52 11.10 -17.37
C THR A 78 -14.50 11.84 -16.50
N LEU A 79 -13.19 11.61 -16.67
CA LEU A 79 -12.17 12.20 -15.77
C LEU A 79 -11.88 13.67 -16.11
N GLY A 80 -12.03 14.07 -17.39
CA GLY A 80 -11.96 15.47 -17.81
C GLY A 80 -10.68 16.19 -17.33
N GLN A 81 -10.83 17.31 -16.61
CA GLN A 81 -9.74 18.07 -15.97
C GLN A 81 -9.59 17.80 -14.45
N LYS A 82 -10.25 16.79 -13.90
CA LYS A 82 -10.16 16.49 -12.46
C LYS A 82 -8.79 15.93 -12.09
N SER A 83 -8.43 16.09 -10.81
CA SER A 83 -7.16 15.59 -10.27
C SER A 83 -7.05 14.08 -10.47
N ASN A 84 -5.98 13.66 -11.14
CA ASN A 84 -5.67 12.25 -11.38
C ASN A 84 -4.85 11.61 -10.24
N ILE A 85 -4.39 12.41 -9.29
CA ILE A 85 -3.43 11.99 -8.26
C ILE A 85 -4.03 10.87 -7.39
N GLU A 86 -5.33 10.92 -7.15
CA GLU A 86 -6.10 9.98 -6.35
C GLU A 86 -6.03 8.55 -6.89
N HIS A 87 -6.11 8.42 -8.22
CA HIS A 87 -6.15 7.14 -8.92
C HIS A 87 -4.77 6.57 -9.25
N ILE A 88 -3.72 7.36 -9.03
CA ILE A 88 -2.34 6.92 -9.26
C ILE A 88 -1.76 6.31 -7.98
N MET A 89 -2.19 6.81 -6.82
CA MET A 89 -1.58 6.57 -5.52
C MET A 89 -1.58 5.10 -5.09
N LEU A 90 -2.74 4.43 -5.10
CA LEU A 90 -2.87 3.05 -4.63
C LEU A 90 -2.18 2.03 -5.56
N PRO A 91 -2.30 2.13 -6.90
CA PRO A 91 -1.48 1.35 -7.84
C PRO A 91 0.03 1.48 -7.62
N THR A 92 0.52 2.70 -7.42
CA THR A 92 1.94 2.98 -7.14
C THR A 92 2.39 2.35 -5.82
N LEU A 93 1.58 2.44 -4.77
CA LEU A 93 1.86 1.78 -3.51
C LEU A 93 1.85 0.25 -3.64
N THR A 94 0.92 -0.29 -4.41
CA THR A 94 0.81 -1.74 -4.65
C THR A 94 2.11 -2.29 -5.22
N THR A 95 2.60 -1.68 -6.30
CA THR A 95 3.84 -2.12 -6.96
C THR A 95 5.05 -1.95 -6.05
N PHE A 96 5.16 -0.82 -5.34
CA PHE A 96 6.22 -0.62 -4.35
C PHE A 96 6.23 -1.70 -3.26
N VAL A 97 5.07 -1.98 -2.66
CA VAL A 97 4.93 -2.92 -1.55
C VAL A 97 5.18 -4.36 -2.00
N ILE A 98 4.70 -4.77 -3.18
CA ILE A 98 4.89 -6.13 -3.72
C ILE A 98 6.38 -6.43 -3.99
N GLY A 99 7.16 -5.41 -4.36
CA GLY A 99 8.60 -5.58 -4.59
C GLY A 99 9.35 -6.07 -3.34
N ALA A 100 8.92 -5.65 -2.14
CA ALA A 100 9.54 -6.04 -0.88
C ALA A 100 9.53 -7.57 -0.63
N PRO A 101 8.38 -8.26 -0.53
CA PRO A 101 8.36 -9.71 -0.33
C PRO A 101 9.00 -10.45 -1.49
N LEU A 102 8.78 -10.00 -2.75
CA LEU A 102 9.33 -10.67 -3.93
C LEU A 102 10.87 -10.70 -3.95
N SER A 103 11.51 -9.69 -3.35
CA SER A 103 12.97 -9.61 -3.19
C SER A 103 13.54 -10.56 -2.13
N ILE A 104 12.70 -11.01 -1.19
CA ILE A 104 13.09 -11.89 -0.07
C ILE A 104 12.82 -13.37 -0.41
N LEU A 105 11.89 -13.65 -1.32
CA LEU A 105 11.48 -15.01 -1.67
C LEU A 105 12.64 -15.86 -2.27
N PRO A 106 12.75 -17.15 -1.88
CA PRO A 106 13.81 -18.03 -2.35
C PRO A 106 13.68 -18.37 -3.84
N ASN A 107 14.78 -18.82 -4.44
CA ASN A 107 14.82 -19.34 -5.81
C ASN A 107 13.96 -20.60 -5.97
N GLY A 108 13.23 -20.69 -7.08
CA GLY A 108 12.39 -21.84 -7.42
C GLY A 108 10.90 -21.51 -7.50
N ILE A 109 10.07 -22.53 -7.23
CA ILE A 109 8.61 -22.50 -7.43
C ILE A 109 7.90 -21.44 -6.59
N VAL A 110 8.40 -21.19 -5.37
CA VAL A 110 7.79 -20.22 -4.43
C VAL A 110 7.81 -18.80 -5.00
N TRP A 111 8.91 -18.41 -5.64
CA TRP A 111 9.00 -17.08 -6.25
C TRP A 111 8.15 -16.97 -7.51
N TRP A 112 8.09 -18.02 -8.34
CA TRP A 112 7.18 -18.01 -9.51
C TRP A 112 5.72 -17.90 -9.08
N ALA A 113 5.33 -18.60 -8.01
CA ALA A 113 4.00 -18.45 -7.43
C ALA A 113 3.75 -17.02 -6.93
N GLY A 114 4.71 -16.43 -6.20
CA GLY A 114 4.62 -15.03 -5.75
C GLY A 114 4.56 -14.02 -6.90
N PHE A 115 5.33 -14.26 -7.97
CA PHE A 115 5.34 -13.43 -9.18
C PHE A 115 4.01 -13.52 -9.94
N SER A 116 3.45 -14.72 -10.11
CA SER A 116 2.13 -14.91 -10.71
C SER A 116 1.03 -14.29 -9.87
N PHE A 117 1.11 -14.42 -8.55
CA PHE A 117 0.18 -13.76 -7.63
C PHE A 117 0.25 -12.22 -7.77
N ALA A 118 1.47 -11.66 -7.81
CA ALA A 118 1.67 -10.24 -8.07
C ALA A 118 1.06 -9.80 -9.40
N ALA A 119 1.22 -10.57 -10.48
CA ALA A 119 0.63 -10.28 -11.77
C ALA A 119 -0.90 -10.18 -11.71
N VAL A 120 -1.56 -11.18 -11.12
CA VAL A 120 -3.03 -11.19 -10.95
C VAL A 120 -3.47 -10.02 -10.08
N LEU A 121 -2.77 -9.77 -8.98
CA LEU A 121 -3.07 -8.67 -8.08
C LEU A 121 -3.01 -7.33 -8.81
N LEU A 122 -1.97 -7.07 -9.61
CA LEU A 122 -1.83 -5.83 -10.39
C LEU A 122 -2.96 -5.63 -11.41
N VAL A 123 -3.40 -6.70 -12.10
CA VAL A 123 -4.57 -6.64 -12.98
C VAL A 123 -5.78 -6.14 -12.20
N ILE A 124 -6.05 -6.75 -11.05
CA ILE A 124 -7.20 -6.42 -10.21
C ILE A 124 -7.09 -4.97 -9.73
N VAL A 125 -5.92 -4.53 -9.26
CA VAL A 125 -5.72 -3.16 -8.77
C VAL A 125 -5.96 -2.15 -9.88
N PHE A 126 -5.29 -2.28 -11.03
CA PHE A 126 -5.41 -1.31 -12.12
C PHE A 126 -6.84 -1.25 -12.66
N LEU A 127 -7.52 -2.40 -12.74
CA LEU A 127 -8.90 -2.47 -13.21
C LEU A 127 -9.87 -1.85 -12.20
N ALA A 128 -9.77 -2.23 -10.92
CA ALA A 128 -10.61 -1.67 -9.87
C ALA A 128 -10.44 -0.16 -9.76
N GLU A 129 -9.20 0.32 -9.82
CA GLU A 129 -8.88 1.74 -9.80
C GLU A 129 -9.51 2.48 -10.99
N TYR A 130 -9.42 1.91 -12.19
CA TYR A 130 -10.06 2.46 -13.38
C TYR A 130 -11.59 2.53 -13.25
N ILE A 131 -12.23 1.49 -12.70
CA ILE A 131 -13.68 1.45 -12.48
C ILE A 131 -14.13 2.53 -11.48
N THR A 132 -13.33 2.82 -10.45
CA THR A 132 -13.68 3.85 -9.45
C THR A 132 -13.70 5.27 -9.98
N ILE A 133 -13.22 5.52 -11.20
CA ILE A 133 -13.25 6.83 -11.85
C ILE A 133 -14.68 7.26 -12.20
N ASP A 134 -15.58 6.32 -12.52
CA ASP A 134 -17.00 6.61 -12.77
C ASP A 134 -17.87 6.08 -11.62
N PRO A 135 -18.36 6.95 -10.72
CA PRO A 135 -19.31 6.57 -9.67
C PRO A 135 -20.59 5.92 -10.18
N SER A 136 -20.92 6.11 -11.46
CA SER A 136 -22.11 5.53 -12.11
C SER A 136 -21.89 4.08 -12.57
N ALA A 137 -20.66 3.55 -12.47
CA ALA A 137 -20.34 2.20 -12.90
C ALA A 137 -21.05 1.15 -12.00
N PRO A 138 -21.64 0.09 -12.56
CA PRO A 138 -22.34 -0.94 -11.77
C PRO A 138 -21.46 -1.62 -10.71
N ALA A 139 -20.15 -1.74 -10.98
CA ALA A 139 -19.18 -2.37 -10.10
C ALA A 139 -18.47 -1.39 -9.14
N TYR A 140 -18.86 -0.11 -9.10
CA TYR A 140 -18.20 0.92 -8.30
C TYR A 140 -18.09 0.54 -6.82
N GLY A 141 -19.20 0.10 -6.20
CA GLY A 141 -19.22 -0.27 -4.78
C GLY A 141 -18.28 -1.43 -4.45
N PHE A 142 -18.23 -2.45 -5.31
CA PHE A 142 -17.31 -3.58 -5.16
C PHE A 142 -15.86 -3.18 -5.37
N ALA A 143 -15.57 -2.35 -6.38
CA ALA A 143 -14.22 -1.86 -6.65
C ALA A 143 -13.71 -1.01 -5.47
N ARG A 144 -14.52 -0.09 -4.95
CA ARG A 144 -14.18 0.73 -3.78
C ARG A 144 -13.91 -0.13 -2.54
N ALA A 145 -14.81 -1.05 -2.20
CA ALA A 145 -14.61 -1.94 -1.05
C ALA A 145 -13.35 -2.82 -1.23
N GLY A 146 -13.12 -3.32 -2.44
CA GLY A 146 -11.92 -4.10 -2.79
C GLY A 146 -10.63 -3.31 -2.64
N LEU A 147 -10.59 -2.06 -3.11
CA LEU A 147 -9.41 -1.18 -2.97
C LEU A 147 -9.14 -0.81 -1.50
N THR A 148 -10.17 -0.59 -0.69
CA THR A 148 -10.02 -0.37 0.76
C THR A 148 -9.45 -1.61 1.46
N ALA A 149 -10.01 -2.79 1.20
CA ALA A 149 -9.51 -4.05 1.75
C ALA A 149 -8.06 -4.32 1.31
N LEU A 150 -7.77 -4.07 0.04
CA LEU A 150 -6.43 -4.18 -0.53
C LEU A 150 -5.44 -3.22 0.15
N ALA A 151 -5.84 -1.97 0.43
CA ALA A 151 -4.95 -1.01 1.08
C ALA A 151 -4.48 -1.53 2.46
N TYR A 152 -5.39 -2.07 3.28
CA TYR A 152 -5.02 -2.72 4.54
C TYR A 152 -4.16 -3.97 4.33
N ALA A 153 -4.45 -4.78 3.31
CA ALA A 153 -3.63 -5.95 2.97
C ALA A 153 -2.20 -5.55 2.55
N LEU A 154 -2.03 -4.46 1.79
CA LEU A 154 -0.72 -3.93 1.41
C LEU A 154 0.05 -3.44 2.63
N PHE A 155 -0.62 -2.77 3.58
CA PHE A 155 0.02 -2.38 4.83
C PHE A 155 0.52 -3.59 5.62
N LEU A 156 -0.31 -4.63 5.74
CA LEU A 156 0.05 -5.89 6.38
C LEU A 156 1.26 -6.54 5.70
N ILE A 157 1.24 -6.67 4.36
CA ILE A 157 2.33 -7.23 3.56
C ILE A 157 3.63 -6.45 3.79
N LEU A 158 3.57 -5.12 3.76
CA LEU A 158 4.74 -4.28 4.00
C LEU A 158 5.30 -4.47 5.41
N ALA A 159 4.45 -4.37 6.43
CA ALA A 159 4.87 -4.49 7.83
C ALA A 159 5.52 -5.85 8.10
N THR A 160 4.92 -6.94 7.58
CA THR A 160 5.48 -8.28 7.66
C THR A 160 6.79 -8.41 6.86
N SER A 161 6.90 -7.81 5.67
CA SER A 161 8.12 -7.84 4.85
C SER A 161 9.29 -7.08 5.49
N LEU A 162 9.02 -5.92 6.10
CA LEU A 162 10.00 -5.16 6.86
C LEU A 162 10.52 -5.96 8.06
N ARG A 163 9.64 -6.68 8.76
CA ARG A 163 10.04 -7.53 9.87
C ARG A 163 10.80 -8.78 9.40
N LEU A 164 10.38 -9.42 8.31
CA LEU A 164 11.07 -10.58 7.70
C LEU A 164 12.48 -10.24 7.23
N SER A 165 12.68 -9.06 6.66
CA SER A 165 14.00 -8.60 6.18
C SER A 165 14.95 -8.17 7.30
N GLY A 166 14.50 -8.17 8.56
CA GLY A 166 15.29 -7.65 9.68
C GLY A 166 15.56 -6.15 9.55
N ALA A 167 14.61 -5.39 8.98
CA ALA A 167 14.78 -3.95 8.78
C ALA A 167 15.05 -3.25 10.10
N ARG A 168 16.10 -2.42 10.12
CA ARG A 168 16.45 -1.63 11.31
C ARG A 168 15.36 -0.63 11.63
N MET A 169 15.18 -0.33 12.91
CA MET A 169 14.14 0.59 13.40
C MET A 169 14.12 1.93 12.63
N PHE A 170 15.28 2.51 12.32
CA PHE A 170 15.37 3.78 11.59
C PHE A 170 14.87 3.72 10.13
N LEU A 171 14.73 2.53 9.53
CA LEU A 171 14.09 2.34 8.21
C LEU A 171 12.63 1.94 8.37
N LEU A 172 12.37 1.05 9.33
CA LEU A 172 11.05 0.51 9.60
C LEU A 172 10.07 1.62 10.00
N VAL A 173 10.46 2.54 10.89
CA VAL A 173 9.59 3.61 11.40
C VAL A 173 9.19 4.59 10.30
N PRO A 174 10.11 5.15 9.48
CA PRO A 174 9.72 6.00 8.36
C PRO A 174 8.89 5.28 7.29
N ALA A 175 9.20 4.01 6.99
CA ALA A 175 8.44 3.24 6.00
C ALA A 175 6.98 3.02 6.47
N ILE A 176 6.79 2.64 7.74
CA ILE A 176 5.46 2.51 8.35
C ILE A 176 4.74 3.85 8.32
N PHE A 177 5.41 4.93 8.74
CA PHE A 177 4.83 6.27 8.75
C PHE A 177 4.30 6.68 7.37
N ILE A 178 5.15 6.62 6.34
CA ILE A 178 4.80 7.05 4.99
C ILE A 178 3.64 6.21 4.46
N VAL A 179 3.74 4.88 4.55
CA VAL A 179 2.73 4.01 3.93
C VAL A 179 1.40 4.03 4.70
N ALA A 180 1.43 4.08 6.04
CA ALA A 180 0.22 4.26 6.85
C ALA A 180 -0.47 5.60 6.54
N ALA A 181 0.29 6.70 6.45
CA ALA A 181 -0.26 8.01 6.14
C ALA A 181 -0.89 8.03 4.74
N LEU A 182 -0.20 7.50 3.73
CA LEU A 182 -0.70 7.43 2.36
C LEU A 182 -1.97 6.56 2.27
N ILE A 183 -1.97 5.37 2.88
CA ILE A 183 -3.15 4.49 2.89
C ILE A 183 -4.33 5.17 3.57
N CYS A 184 -4.11 5.78 4.73
CA CYS A 184 -5.16 6.49 5.45
C CYS A 184 -5.73 7.65 4.62
N LEU A 185 -4.87 8.44 3.98
CA LEU A 185 -5.28 9.53 3.12
C LEU A 185 -6.15 9.04 1.95
N ARG A 186 -5.79 7.90 1.35
CA ARG A 186 -6.56 7.28 0.26
C ARG A 186 -7.94 6.84 0.73
N ILE A 187 -8.03 6.18 1.88
CA ILE A 187 -9.31 5.65 2.40
C ILE A 187 -10.24 6.80 2.80
N LEU A 188 -9.73 7.81 3.50
CA LEU A 188 -10.54 8.97 3.89
C LEU A 188 -11.08 9.73 2.67
N HIS A 189 -10.28 9.84 1.61
CA HIS A 189 -10.74 10.46 0.37
C HIS A 189 -11.80 9.61 -0.36
N LEU A 190 -11.63 8.28 -0.37
CA LEU A 190 -12.62 7.35 -0.93
C LEU A 190 -13.94 7.37 -0.15
N ASP A 191 -13.90 7.66 1.16
CA ASP A 191 -15.06 7.46 2.04
C ASP A 191 -16.12 8.56 2.07
N GLY A 192 -15.87 9.71 1.44
CA GLY A 192 -16.95 10.64 1.06
C GLY A 192 -16.76 12.10 1.43
N THR A 193 -15.57 12.52 1.90
CA THR A 193 -15.38 13.93 2.28
C THR A 193 -15.00 14.84 1.11
N ASP A 194 -14.64 14.32 -0.07
CA ASP A 194 -14.06 15.05 -1.23
C ASP A 194 -12.95 16.05 -0.82
N ARG A 195 -12.35 15.79 0.34
CA ARG A 195 -11.41 16.65 1.06
C ARG A 195 -10.24 15.79 1.51
N TRP A 196 -9.05 16.26 1.16
CA TRP A 196 -7.81 15.66 1.60
C TRP A 196 -7.58 15.97 3.08
N ASP A 197 -7.95 15.04 3.96
CA ASP A 197 -7.74 15.16 5.41
C ASP A 197 -6.29 14.80 5.80
N PHE A 198 -5.35 15.63 5.35
CA PHE A 198 -3.92 15.53 5.68
C PHE A 198 -3.64 15.46 7.20
N PRO A 199 -4.32 16.25 8.07
CA PRO A 199 -4.06 16.17 9.51
C PRO A 199 -4.33 14.79 10.09
N TRP A 200 -5.44 14.15 9.69
CA TRP A 200 -5.79 12.80 10.13
C TRP A 200 -4.80 11.77 9.58
N ALA A 201 -4.48 11.83 8.29
CA ALA A 201 -3.53 10.92 7.67
C ALA A 201 -2.14 10.97 8.34
N ILE A 202 -1.62 12.18 8.60
CA ILE A 202 -0.34 12.36 9.29
C ILE A 202 -0.42 11.87 10.74
N GLY A 203 -1.49 12.22 11.47
CA GLY A 203 -1.68 11.78 12.85
C GLY A 203 -1.72 10.26 12.98
N ILE A 204 -2.48 9.60 12.11
CA ILE A 204 -2.62 8.13 12.08
C ILE A 204 -1.30 7.48 11.69
N GLY A 205 -0.59 8.03 10.69
CA GLY A 205 0.74 7.58 10.31
C GLY A 205 1.73 7.67 11.47
N LEU A 206 1.75 8.78 12.22
CA LEU A 206 2.62 8.97 13.37
C LEU A 206 2.30 7.95 14.47
N VAL A 207 1.02 7.76 14.82
CA VAL A 207 0.62 6.78 15.84
C VAL A 207 1.04 5.37 15.43
N CYS A 208 0.80 4.97 14.17
CA CYS A 208 1.25 3.68 13.66
C CYS A 208 2.77 3.54 13.73
N ALA A 209 3.53 4.59 13.39
CA ALA A 209 4.98 4.57 13.45
C ALA A 209 5.51 4.42 14.89
N GLN A 210 4.87 5.08 15.88
CA GLN A 210 5.22 4.94 17.30
C GLN A 210 4.86 3.54 17.84
N ILE A 211 3.70 3.00 17.48
CA ILE A 211 3.33 1.62 17.84
C ILE A 211 4.33 0.64 17.21
N GLY A 212 4.65 0.81 15.93
CA GLY A 212 5.63 -0.03 15.23
C GLY A 212 7.03 0.05 15.85
N ALA A 213 7.45 1.23 16.30
CA ALA A 213 8.67 1.44 17.06
C ALA A 213 8.68 0.64 18.39
N GLY A 214 7.58 0.68 19.15
CA GLY A 214 7.44 -0.09 20.39
C GLY A 214 7.42 -1.59 20.15
N LEU A 215 6.60 -2.05 19.19
CA LEU A 215 6.48 -3.47 18.82
C LEU A 215 7.77 -4.06 18.24
N HIS A 216 8.66 -3.23 17.69
CA HIS A 216 9.94 -3.68 17.14
C HIS A 216 10.81 -4.41 18.16
N TYR A 217 10.78 -3.98 19.43
CA TYR A 217 11.55 -4.59 20.52
C TYR A 217 10.89 -5.85 21.08
N TRP A 218 9.61 -6.07 20.79
CA TRP A 218 8.90 -7.26 21.23
C TRP A 218 9.27 -8.46 20.34
N PRO A 219 9.45 -9.68 20.88
CA PRO A 219 9.77 -10.88 20.11
C PRO A 219 8.54 -11.42 19.35
N LEU A 220 7.94 -10.58 18.51
CA LEU A 220 6.82 -10.95 17.64
C LEU A 220 7.32 -11.57 16.33
N THR A 221 6.60 -12.59 15.86
CA THR A 221 6.79 -13.12 14.51
C THR A 221 6.39 -12.05 13.47
N PRO A 222 6.88 -12.13 12.23
CA PRO A 222 6.58 -11.12 11.20
C PRO A 222 5.10 -10.94 10.88
N ILE A 223 4.33 -12.02 10.95
CA ILE A 223 2.88 -11.99 10.72
C ILE A 223 2.18 -11.31 11.90
N GLN A 224 2.57 -11.65 13.14
CA GLN A 224 2.03 -11.01 14.34
C GLN A 224 2.32 -9.51 14.36
N PHE A 225 3.55 -9.12 14.03
CA PHE A 225 3.93 -7.71 13.93
C PHE A 225 3.06 -6.96 12.92
N GLY A 226 2.84 -7.53 11.74
CA GLY A 226 1.99 -6.94 10.72
C GLY A 226 0.51 -6.81 11.15
N LEU A 227 -0.06 -7.87 11.73
CA LEU A 227 -1.44 -7.86 12.23
C LEU A 227 -1.64 -6.87 13.37
N ALA A 228 -0.71 -6.85 14.33
CA ALA A 228 -0.75 -5.94 15.48
C ALA A 228 -0.67 -4.47 15.07
N LEU A 229 -0.06 -4.17 13.91
CA LEU A 229 0.04 -2.82 13.37
C LEU A 229 -1.15 -2.44 12.47
N THR A 230 -1.68 -3.41 11.72
CA THR A 230 -2.82 -3.19 10.80
C THR A 230 -4.11 -2.91 11.58
N GLY A 231 -4.28 -3.53 12.76
CA GLY A 231 -5.42 -3.26 13.66
C GLY A 231 -5.56 -1.77 14.04
N PRO A 232 -4.52 -1.15 14.64
CA PRO A 232 -4.50 0.29 14.92
C PRO A 232 -4.75 1.17 13.68
N LEU A 233 -4.16 0.83 12.53
CA LEU A 233 -4.38 1.59 11.30
C LEU A 233 -5.88 1.59 10.93
N TYR A 234 -6.50 0.42 10.88
CA TYR A 234 -7.93 0.28 10.60
C TYR A 234 -8.79 1.03 11.62
N ALA A 235 -8.51 0.81 12.91
CA ALA A 235 -9.26 1.39 14.00
C ALA A 235 -9.23 2.91 13.98
N LEU A 236 -8.06 3.50 13.75
CA LEU A 236 -7.92 4.96 13.70
C LEU A 236 -8.55 5.55 12.44
N THR A 237 -8.49 4.87 11.29
CA THR A 237 -9.23 5.31 10.10
C THR A 237 -10.73 5.29 10.35
N MET A 238 -11.26 4.23 10.96
CA MET A 238 -12.68 4.14 11.35
C MET A 238 -13.08 5.21 12.38
N LEU A 239 -12.18 5.53 13.31
CA LEU A 239 -12.39 6.60 14.28
C LEU A 239 -12.50 7.95 13.58
N SER A 240 -11.58 8.24 12.66
CA SER A 240 -11.55 9.48 11.88
C SER A 240 -12.83 9.69 11.08
N THR A 241 -13.31 8.65 10.38
CA THR A 241 -14.58 8.72 9.62
C THR A 241 -15.77 8.93 10.55
N SER A 242 -15.84 8.21 11.67
CA SER A 242 -16.92 8.36 12.66
C SER A 242 -16.98 9.77 13.27
N LEU A 243 -15.81 10.39 13.52
CA LEU A 243 -15.71 11.75 14.04
C LEU A 243 -16.09 12.80 12.98
N ALA A 244 -15.79 12.55 11.70
CA ALA A 244 -16.22 13.41 10.60
C ALA A 244 -17.75 13.39 10.43
N GLU A 245 -18.41 12.28 10.79
CA GLU A 245 -19.87 12.13 10.83
C GLU A 245 -20.52 12.69 12.12
N GLU A 246 -19.78 13.47 12.91
CA GLU A 246 -20.22 14.08 14.18
C GLU A 246 -20.72 13.08 15.24
N ILE A 247 -20.31 11.82 15.16
CA ILE A 247 -20.65 10.80 16.16
C ILE A 247 -19.91 11.14 17.47
N PRO A 248 -20.59 11.13 18.63
CA PRO A 248 -19.94 11.42 19.91
C PRO A 248 -18.78 10.46 20.17
N LEU A 249 -17.62 11.01 20.58
CA LEU A 249 -16.34 10.31 20.73
C LEU A 249 -16.44 9.00 21.50
N ARG A 250 -17.26 8.96 22.56
CA ARG A 250 -17.46 7.76 23.39
C ARG A 250 -18.09 6.60 22.63
N ARG A 251 -18.97 6.88 21.66
CA ARG A 251 -19.58 5.85 20.80
C ARG A 251 -18.69 5.53 19.60
N ALA A 252 -18.07 6.56 19.01
CA ALA A 252 -17.14 6.42 17.89
C ALA A 252 -15.90 5.58 18.24
N ALA A 253 -15.40 5.66 19.48
CA ALA A 253 -14.19 4.94 19.91
C ALA A 253 -14.42 3.45 20.24
N LEU A 254 -15.66 3.00 20.44
CA LEU A 254 -15.95 1.61 20.84
C LEU A 254 -15.59 0.61 19.73
N GLY A 255 -16.01 0.86 18.49
CA GLY A 255 -15.69 0.02 17.33
C GLY A 255 -14.17 -0.11 17.10
N PRO A 256 -13.44 1.01 16.95
CA PRO A 256 -11.98 1.06 16.87
C PRO A 256 -11.26 0.29 17.99
N ALA A 257 -11.69 0.46 19.24
CA ALA A 257 -11.08 -0.19 20.39
C ALA A 257 -11.28 -1.72 20.35
N ILE A 258 -12.48 -2.19 19.99
CA ILE A 258 -12.78 -3.62 19.85
C ILE A 258 -11.92 -4.23 18.75
N ILE A 259 -11.81 -3.57 17.58
CA ILE A 259 -11.06 -4.10 16.44
C ILE A 259 -9.56 -4.14 16.73
N THR A 260 -9.01 -3.11 17.37
CA THR A 260 -7.61 -3.13 17.82
C THR A 260 -7.38 -4.25 18.82
N GLY A 261 -8.27 -4.40 19.80
CA GLY A 261 -8.20 -5.49 20.78
C GLY A 261 -8.23 -6.87 20.13
N LEU A 262 -9.16 -7.10 19.19
CA LEU A 262 -9.25 -8.35 18.43
C LEU A 262 -8.02 -8.62 17.56
N ALA A 263 -7.47 -7.59 16.93
CA ALA A 263 -6.24 -7.70 16.14
C ALA A 263 -5.04 -8.07 17.02
N TRP A 264 -4.94 -7.50 18.22
CA TRP A 264 -3.85 -7.81 19.16
C TRP A 264 -4.03 -9.19 19.80
N ILE A 265 -5.26 -9.56 20.14
CA ILE A 265 -5.59 -10.90 20.62
C ILE A 265 -5.23 -11.94 19.55
N SER A 266 -5.66 -11.76 18.30
CA SER A 266 -5.33 -12.68 17.22
C SER A 266 -3.81 -12.76 16.96
N ALA A 267 -3.10 -11.63 17.02
CA ALA A 267 -1.65 -11.61 16.94
C ALA A 267 -1.00 -12.41 18.08
N ILE A 268 -1.48 -12.31 19.32
CA ILE A 268 -0.93 -13.08 20.44
C ILE A 268 -1.23 -14.58 20.28
N PHE A 269 -2.44 -14.97 19.85
CA PHE A 269 -2.82 -16.37 19.70
C PHE A 269 -2.18 -17.10 18.52
N LEU A 270 -1.62 -16.37 17.55
CA LEU A 270 -0.83 -16.92 16.44
C LEU A 270 0.60 -17.35 16.85
N SER A 271 0.94 -17.28 18.15
CA SER A 271 2.24 -17.65 18.74
C SER A 271 2.44 -19.15 18.89
#